data_AF-A0A944HRE0-F1
#
_entry.id   AF-A0A944HRE0-F1
#
_cell.length_a   1.000
_cell.length_b   1.000
_cell.length_c   1.000
_cell.angle_alpha   90.00
_cell.angle_beta   90.00
_cell.angle_gamma   90.00
#
_symmetry.space_group_name_H-M   'P 1'
#
loop_
_entity.id
_entity.type
_entity.pdbx_description
1 polymer ?
#
loop_
_entity_poly.entity_id
_entity_poly.type
_entity_poly.pdbx_seq_one_letter_code
_entity_poly.pdbx_strand_id
1 'polypeptide(L)'
;MGIESDQLVYDYLSRVGDLAQRRALTSGDRMRLVSRLRTEIERRRSSEGADTPNAVQRILADLGSPDEAVSGARLGDSGGRVPEPRREGEPARPVPEPVWLTVDDGPAPAGDVPDWWRVEAVPRGEAVHGFTGGIEIPDILKPPPPPADDVVKAEAVEEVEEEPGRPSLLRRADGAPVPVLLLVVALVLVVGAVIGNWIVLAAGWATAYLTRKLSHTESKWAVLGLPGLVLAGGVVWLWGRTEGRWGDAVPAGGLGGALSDTWPWVLRVAAVASAAFVMWRARRPG
;
A
#
# COMPACT_ATOMS: atom_id res chain seq x y z
N MET A 1 2.59 28.75 23.88
CA MET A 1 1.57 28.87 22.81
C MET A 1 2.23 28.69 21.46
N GLY A 2 2.73 27.48 21.15
CA GLY A 2 3.34 27.17 19.84
C GLY A 2 2.65 26.01 19.12
N ILE A 3 1.66 25.38 19.77
CA ILE A 3 1.04 24.16 19.26
C ILE A 3 0.07 24.51 18.12
N GLU A 4 -0.67 25.62 18.21
CA GLU A 4 -1.57 26.04 17.12
C GLU A 4 -0.79 26.50 15.88
N SER A 5 0.34 27.19 16.06
CA SER A 5 1.21 27.60 14.95
C SER A 5 1.87 26.40 14.27
N ASP A 6 2.33 25.40 15.03
CA ASP A 6 2.87 24.16 14.47
C ASP A 6 1.81 23.34 13.71
N GLN A 7 0.56 23.33 14.19
CA GLN A 7 -0.55 22.68 13.47
C GLN A 7 -0.82 23.31 12.11
N LEU A 8 -0.78 24.65 12.00
CA LEU A 8 -0.96 25.34 10.72
C LEU A 8 0.10 24.95 9.68
N VAL A 9 1.36 24.82 10.10
CA VAL A 9 2.45 24.37 9.24
C VAL A 9 2.25 22.92 8.82
N TYR A 10 1.90 22.05 9.78
CA TYR A 10 1.63 20.64 9.50
C TYR A 10 0.49 20.46 8.49
N ASP A 11 -0.63 21.17 8.69
CA ASP A 11 -1.79 21.11 7.79
C ASP A 11 -1.48 21.63 6.39
N TYR A 12 -0.60 22.63 6.26
CA TYR A 12 -0.13 23.11 4.98
C TYR A 12 0.73 22.05 4.27
N LEU A 13 1.74 21.50 4.96
CA LEU A 13 2.64 20.49 4.40
C LEU A 13 1.92 19.16 4.07
N SER A 14 0.94 18.75 4.87
CA SER A 14 0.10 17.57 4.57
C SER A 14 -0.68 17.79 3.27
N ARG A 15 -1.29 18.96 3.08
CA ARG A 15 -2.01 19.30 1.83
C ARG A 15 -1.09 19.34 0.63
N VAL A 16 0.13 19.88 0.77
CA VAL A 16 1.16 19.85 -0.29
C VAL A 16 1.54 18.40 -0.63
N GLY A 17 1.73 17.55 0.38
CA GLY A 17 2.02 16.12 0.20
C GLY A 17 0.92 15.38 -0.58
N ASP A 18 -0.35 15.60 -0.21
CA ASP A 18 -1.51 14.98 -0.87
C ASP A 18 -1.70 15.46 -2.31
N LEU A 19 -1.46 16.75 -2.57
CA LEU A 19 -1.49 17.32 -3.92
C LEU A 19 -0.35 16.81 -4.79
N ALA A 20 0.85 16.69 -4.21
CA ALA A 20 2.01 16.12 -4.90
C ALA A 20 1.76 14.66 -5.31
N GLN A 21 1.12 13.87 -4.44
CA GLN A 21 0.76 12.48 -4.72
C GLN A 21 -0.33 12.37 -5.78
N ARG A 22 -1.37 13.20 -5.73
CA ARG A 22 -2.42 13.24 -6.78
C ARG A 22 -1.88 13.63 -8.15
N ARG A 23 -0.81 14.43 -8.20
CA ARG A 23 -0.14 14.86 -9.43
C ARG A 23 0.98 13.91 -9.90
N ALA A 24 1.10 12.74 -9.28
CA ALA A 24 2.07 11.70 -9.63
C ALA A 24 3.54 12.18 -9.67
N LEU A 25 3.93 13.09 -8.77
CA LEU A 25 5.33 13.43 -8.56
C LEU A 25 6.11 12.21 -8.05
N THR A 26 7.37 12.08 -8.46
CA THR A 26 8.23 11.01 -7.94
C THR A 26 8.43 11.17 -6.43
N SER A 27 8.69 10.09 -5.71
CA SER A 27 8.95 10.15 -4.26
C SER A 27 10.12 11.08 -3.93
N GLY A 28 11.17 11.10 -4.78
CA GLY A 28 12.33 11.97 -4.60
C GLY A 28 11.99 13.44 -4.76
N ASP A 29 11.21 13.80 -5.79
CA ASP A 29 10.83 15.20 -6.03
C ASP A 29 9.86 15.71 -4.97
N ARG A 30 8.92 14.87 -4.53
CA ARG A 30 8.03 15.19 -3.40
C ARG A 30 8.82 15.45 -2.12
N MET A 31 9.82 14.61 -1.81
CA MET A 31 10.66 14.80 -0.62
C MET A 31 11.44 16.11 -0.69
N ARG A 32 12.05 16.41 -1.84
CA ARG A 32 12.79 17.68 -2.06
C ARG A 32 11.88 18.88 -1.91
N LEU A 33 10.67 18.83 -2.49
CA LEU A 33 9.69 19.89 -2.40
C LEU A 33 9.29 20.17 -0.95
N VAL A 34 8.92 19.12 -0.20
CA VAL A 34 8.52 19.25 1.21
C VAL A 34 9.69 19.73 2.07
N SER A 35 10.90 19.20 1.86
CA SER A 35 12.09 19.64 2.59
C SER A 35 12.40 21.11 2.34
N ARG A 36 12.32 21.55 1.08
CA ARG A 36 12.54 22.95 0.70
C ARG A 36 11.53 23.88 1.36
N LEU A 37 10.24 23.53 1.30
CA LEU A 37 9.16 24.31 1.93
C LEU A 37 9.32 24.35 3.45
N ARG A 38 9.67 23.24 4.09
CA ARG A 38 9.92 23.18 5.53
C ARG A 38 11.07 24.08 5.94
N THR A 39 12.21 24.02 5.24
CA THR A 39 13.36 24.89 5.50
C THR A 39 13.01 26.36 5.29
N GLU A 40 12.25 26.68 4.25
CA GLU A 40 11.83 28.05 3.97
C GLU A 40 10.89 28.62 5.05
N ILE A 41 9.91 27.84 5.50
CA ILE A 41 9.00 28.23 6.58
C ILE A 41 9.78 28.45 7.89
N GLU A 42 10.66 27.51 8.24
CA GLU A 42 11.48 27.64 9.47
C GLU A 42 12.40 28.85 9.41
N ARG A 43 13.02 29.09 8.24
CA ARG A 43 13.87 30.26 8.01
C ARG A 43 13.10 31.56 8.23
N ARG A 44 11.91 31.71 7.65
CA ARG A 44 11.07 32.91 7.84
C ARG A 44 10.60 33.06 9.28
N ARG A 45 10.22 31.94 9.93
CA ARG A 45 9.81 31.93 11.33
C ARG A 45 10.93 32.39 12.26
N SER A 46 12.14 31.90 12.02
CA SER A 46 13.34 32.29 12.78
C SER A 46 13.76 33.75 12.55
N SER A 47 13.63 34.27 11.32
CA SER A 47 14.01 35.66 11.02
C SER A 47 13.05 36.70 11.58
N GLU A 48 11.76 36.35 11.70
CA GLU A 48 10.71 37.25 12.19
C GLU A 48 10.38 37.05 13.68
N GLY A 49 10.95 36.05 14.36
CA GLY A 49 10.58 35.68 15.73
C GLY A 49 9.08 35.29 15.84
N ALA A 50 8.57 34.65 14.80
CA ALA A 50 7.15 34.56 14.49
C ALA A 50 6.50 33.24 14.92
N ASP A 51 6.48 32.95 16.23
CA ASP A 51 5.88 31.70 16.74
C ASP A 51 4.36 31.77 16.95
N THR A 52 3.74 32.94 16.67
CA THR A 52 2.29 33.14 16.83
C THR A 52 1.51 32.64 15.62
N PRO A 53 0.27 32.11 15.79
CA PRO A 53 -0.54 31.58 14.69
C PRO A 53 -0.78 32.58 13.54
N ASN A 54 -1.04 33.86 13.87
CA ASN A 54 -1.27 34.90 12.86
C ASN A 54 -0.02 35.20 12.02
N ALA A 55 1.16 35.17 12.64
CA ALA A 55 2.41 35.41 11.93
C ALA A 55 2.73 34.25 10.97
N VAL A 56 2.52 33.00 11.42
CA VAL A 56 2.62 31.81 10.56
C VAL A 56 1.60 31.86 9.43
N GLN A 57 0.36 32.29 9.68
CA GLN A 57 -0.66 32.40 8.63
C GLN A 57 -0.25 33.41 7.54
N ARG A 58 0.39 34.51 7.92
CA ARG A 58 0.97 35.48 6.97
C ARG A 58 2.11 34.88 6.16
N ILE A 59 3.05 34.19 6.81
CA ILE A 59 4.15 33.47 6.14
C ILE A 59 3.61 32.46 5.13
N LEU A 60 2.59 31.67 5.50
CA LEU A 60 1.96 30.70 4.61
C LEU A 60 1.19 31.36 3.46
N ALA A 61 0.56 32.52 3.70
CA ALA A 61 -0.08 33.31 2.64
C ALA A 61 0.93 33.83 1.63
N ASP A 62 2.10 34.28 2.08
CA ASP A 62 3.20 34.76 1.21
C ASP A 62 3.85 33.63 0.41
N LEU A 63 3.79 32.38 0.90
CA LEU A 63 4.24 31.19 0.17
C LEU A 63 3.24 30.74 -0.91
N GLY A 64 2.02 31.29 -0.90
CA GLY A 64 0.96 30.93 -1.83
C GLY A 64 0.23 29.64 -1.46
N SER A 65 -0.74 29.29 -2.29
CA SER A 65 -1.57 28.11 -2.03
C SER A 65 -0.76 26.80 -2.16
N PRO A 66 -1.12 25.73 -1.43
CA PRO A 66 -0.47 24.43 -1.58
C PRO A 66 -0.42 23.91 -3.03
N ASP A 67 -1.41 24.28 -3.84
CA ASP A 67 -1.49 23.88 -5.25
C ASP A 67 -0.44 24.62 -6.12
N GLU A 68 -0.28 25.93 -5.92
CA GLU A 68 0.74 26.74 -6.58
C GLU A 68 2.16 26.29 -6.21
N ALA A 69 2.39 25.95 -4.94
CA ALA A 69 3.67 25.43 -4.47
C ALA A 69 4.07 24.12 -5.19
N VAL A 70 3.10 23.24 -5.45
CA VAL A 70 3.32 21.99 -6.21
C VAL A 70 3.44 22.26 -7.71
N SER A 71 2.68 23.23 -8.25
CA SER A 71 2.75 23.63 -9.67
C SER A 71 4.12 24.24 -10.01
N GLY A 72 4.65 25.10 -9.14
CA GLY A 72 5.98 25.72 -9.30
C GLY A 72 7.12 24.70 -9.28
N ALA A 73 6.97 23.61 -8.51
CA ALA A 73 7.95 22.53 -8.46
C ALA A 73 8.06 21.74 -9.78
N ARG A 74 6.99 21.67 -10.58
CA ARG A 74 7.01 21.04 -11.91
C ARG A 74 7.75 21.90 -12.95
N LEU A 75 7.74 23.21 -12.75
CA LEU A 75 8.38 24.20 -13.64
C LEU A 75 9.85 24.46 -13.27
N GLY A 76 10.24 24.22 -12.02
CA GLY A 76 11.60 24.39 -11.54
C GLY A 76 12.12 23.14 -10.82
N ASP A 77 12.82 22.28 -11.58
CA ASP A 77 14.02 21.53 -11.20
C ASP A 77 14.20 20.31 -12.13
N SER A 78 15.05 20.45 -13.15
CA SER A 78 15.62 19.32 -13.91
C SER A 78 17.09 19.06 -13.51
N GLY A 79 17.49 19.44 -12.29
CA GLY A 79 18.90 19.60 -11.93
C GLY A 79 19.43 18.76 -10.76
N GLY A 80 18.62 17.92 -10.11
CA GLY A 80 19.09 17.07 -9.02
C GLY A 80 19.35 15.63 -9.44
N ARG A 81 20.57 15.27 -9.86
CA ARG A 81 20.98 13.85 -9.96
C ARG A 81 20.81 13.20 -8.59
N VAL A 82 19.83 12.31 -8.48
CA VAL A 82 19.74 11.36 -7.35
C VAL A 82 20.93 10.41 -7.50
N PRO A 83 21.66 10.06 -6.42
CA PRO A 83 22.61 8.95 -6.47
C PRO A 83 21.85 7.68 -6.85
N GLU A 84 22.13 7.12 -8.03
CA GLU A 84 21.60 5.81 -8.38
C GLU A 84 22.18 4.75 -7.43
N PRO A 85 21.39 3.75 -7.01
CA PRO A 85 21.93 2.61 -6.29
C PRO A 85 23.02 1.93 -7.13
N ARG A 86 24.15 1.64 -6.49
CA ARG A 86 25.31 0.97 -7.09
C ARG A 86 24.86 -0.35 -7.75
N ARG A 87 25.18 -0.53 -9.04
CA ARG A 87 25.01 -1.81 -9.75
C ARG A 87 26.09 -2.79 -9.27
N GLU A 88 25.73 -4.05 -9.05
CA GLU A 88 26.69 -5.09 -8.67
C GLU A 88 27.77 -5.25 -9.75
N GLY A 89 29.05 -5.21 -9.34
CA GLY A 89 30.21 -5.36 -10.23
C GLY A 89 31.03 -4.08 -10.50
N GLU A 90 30.59 -2.90 -10.08
CA GLU A 90 31.35 -1.65 -10.30
C GLU A 90 32.47 -1.47 -9.23
N PRO A 91 33.74 -1.23 -9.61
CA PRO A 91 34.83 -1.03 -8.65
C PRO A 91 34.56 0.16 -7.72
N ALA A 92 34.87 -0.03 -6.44
CA ALA A 92 34.69 1.01 -5.42
C ALA A 92 35.52 2.25 -5.78
N ARG A 93 34.86 3.38 -6.03
CA ARG A 93 35.53 4.68 -6.05
C ARG A 93 36.11 4.96 -4.66
N PRO A 94 37.35 5.47 -4.56
CA PRO A 94 37.90 5.88 -3.27
C PRO A 94 36.99 6.95 -2.68
N VAL A 95 36.38 6.62 -1.53
CA VAL A 95 35.63 7.59 -0.73
C VAL A 95 36.69 8.43 -0.02
N PRO A 96 36.65 9.78 -0.06
CA PRO A 96 37.51 10.57 0.80
C PRO A 96 37.22 10.15 2.24
N GLU A 97 38.25 9.72 2.96
CA GLU A 97 38.13 9.33 4.36
C GLU A 97 37.47 10.47 5.12
N PRO A 98 36.43 10.18 5.91
CA PRO A 98 35.73 11.25 6.59
C PRO A 98 36.64 11.82 7.68
N VAL A 99 36.73 13.15 7.72
CA VAL A 99 37.68 13.95 8.53
C VAL A 99 37.58 13.71 10.05
N TRP A 100 36.58 12.97 10.53
CA TRP A 100 36.47 12.61 11.94
C TRP A 100 37.38 11.45 12.38
N LEU A 101 38.12 10.81 11.46
CA LEU A 101 39.10 9.76 11.78
C LEU A 101 40.52 10.28 12.09
N THR A 102 40.81 11.57 11.84
CA THR A 102 42.04 12.20 12.33
C THR A 102 41.82 12.70 13.75
N VAL A 103 41.79 11.79 14.71
CA VAL A 103 42.08 12.17 16.10
C VAL A 103 43.57 12.46 16.14
N ASP A 104 43.91 13.75 16.09
CA ASP A 104 45.23 14.21 16.51
C ASP A 104 45.39 13.82 17.99
N ASP A 105 46.45 13.10 18.37
CA ASP A 105 46.83 12.84 19.78
C ASP A 105 47.30 14.13 20.50
N GLY A 106 46.76 15.27 20.10
CA GLY A 106 46.96 16.57 20.73
C GLY A 106 46.01 16.75 21.92
N PRO A 107 46.40 17.54 22.94
CA PRO A 107 45.52 17.84 24.05
C PRO A 107 44.21 18.44 23.53
N ALA A 108 43.09 17.84 23.94
CA ALA A 108 41.75 18.26 23.53
C ALA A 108 41.58 19.78 23.70
N PRO A 109 40.93 20.49 22.76
CA PRO A 109 40.64 21.89 22.94
C PRO A 109 39.82 22.07 24.22
N ALA A 110 40.29 22.92 25.13
CA ALA A 110 39.62 23.30 26.35
C ALA A 110 38.37 24.13 26.01
N GLY A 111 37.31 23.45 25.59
CA GLY A 111 35.97 23.97 25.45
C GLY A 111 35.02 22.93 26.03
N ASP A 112 34.13 23.39 26.91
CA ASP A 112 33.19 22.55 27.67
C ASP A 112 32.42 21.61 26.75
N VAL A 113 32.87 20.36 26.67
CA VAL A 113 32.12 19.28 26.02
C VAL A 113 30.91 19.01 26.91
N PRO A 114 29.68 19.11 26.37
CA PRO A 114 28.47 18.97 27.18
C PRO A 114 28.42 17.63 27.93
N ASP A 115 28.01 17.67 29.21
CA ASP A 115 28.04 16.52 30.13
C ASP A 115 27.17 15.33 29.66
N TRP A 116 26.22 15.55 28.75
CA TRP A 116 25.25 14.54 28.31
C TRP A 116 25.77 13.53 27.26
N TRP A 117 27.02 13.67 26.81
CA TRP A 117 27.73 12.65 26.02
C TRP A 117 28.96 12.10 26.74
N ARG A 118 29.25 12.59 27.96
CA ARG A 118 30.45 12.20 28.67
C ARG A 118 30.23 10.82 29.28
N VAL A 119 30.88 9.81 28.71
CA VAL A 119 30.88 8.46 29.26
C VAL A 119 31.98 8.40 30.31
N GLU A 120 31.62 8.41 31.59
CA GLU A 120 32.58 8.10 32.67
C GLU A 120 33.07 6.66 32.48
N ALA A 121 34.40 6.47 32.49
CA ALA A 121 35.01 5.17 32.42
C ALA A 121 34.73 4.41 33.73
N VAL A 122 33.66 3.63 33.76
CA VAL A 122 33.33 2.76 34.88
C VAL A 122 34.42 1.68 35.00
N PRO A 123 35.00 1.43 36.19
CA PRO A 123 36.01 0.39 36.37
C PRO A 123 35.44 -0.97 35.91
N ARG A 124 36.22 -1.65 35.07
CA ARG A 124 35.86 -2.94 34.49
C ARG A 124 35.74 -3.98 35.60
N GLY A 125 34.51 -4.26 36.05
CA GLY A 125 34.25 -5.28 37.06
C GLY A 125 32.98 -5.07 37.88
N GLU A 126 32.43 -3.86 37.92
CA GLU A 126 31.15 -3.62 38.60
C GLU A 126 29.99 -3.80 37.62
N ALA A 127 29.43 -5.02 37.61
CA ALA A 127 28.17 -5.30 36.95
C ALA A 127 27.08 -4.43 37.61
N VAL A 128 26.61 -3.41 36.90
CA VAL A 128 25.46 -2.62 37.31
C VAL A 128 24.27 -3.57 37.46
N HIS A 129 23.72 -3.66 38.67
CA HIS A 129 22.68 -4.64 38.99
C HIS A 129 21.45 -4.41 38.10
N GLY A 130 21.22 -5.29 37.13
CA GLY A 130 20.11 -5.22 36.18
C GLY A 130 20.48 -4.96 34.72
N PHE A 131 21.76 -4.69 34.39
CA PHE A 131 22.21 -4.55 33.01
C PHE A 131 22.91 -5.83 32.52
N THR A 132 22.11 -6.88 32.26
CA THR A 132 22.54 -8.05 31.50
C THR A 132 21.92 -7.99 30.12
N GLY A 133 22.75 -7.78 29.09
CA GLY A 133 22.30 -7.93 27.70
C GLY A 133 22.88 -6.88 26.79
N GLY A 134 24.09 -7.13 26.30
CA GLY A 134 24.41 -6.67 24.95
C GLY A 134 23.32 -7.18 24.02
N ILE A 135 22.80 -6.29 23.16
CA ILE A 135 21.89 -6.68 22.08
C ILE A 135 22.75 -7.45 21.07
N GLU A 136 23.04 -8.70 21.38
CA GLU A 136 23.62 -9.62 20.41
C GLU A 136 22.50 -9.93 19.43
N ILE A 137 22.61 -9.40 18.21
CA ILE A 137 21.81 -9.83 17.07
C ILE A 137 22.70 -10.82 16.30
N PRO A 138 22.76 -12.11 16.69
CA PRO A 138 23.63 -13.10 16.05
C PRO A 138 23.30 -13.28 14.56
N ASP A 139 22.11 -12.91 14.12
CA ASP A 139 21.70 -12.99 12.71
C ASP A 139 22.19 -11.83 11.84
N ILE A 140 22.67 -10.71 12.39
CA ILE A 140 23.26 -9.60 11.62
C ILE A 140 24.68 -9.91 11.15
N LEU A 141 25.38 -10.81 11.86
CA LEU A 141 26.74 -11.24 11.52
C LEU A 141 26.75 -12.36 10.47
N LYS A 142 25.58 -12.89 10.07
CA LYS A 142 25.50 -13.80 8.93
C LYS A 142 25.42 -12.95 7.66
N PRO A 143 26.39 -13.07 6.73
CA PRO A 143 26.25 -12.46 5.41
C PRO A 143 24.96 -12.99 4.75
N PRO A 144 24.21 -12.14 4.03
CA PRO A 144 23.01 -12.58 3.33
C PRO A 144 23.38 -13.72 2.35
N PRO A 145 22.50 -14.72 2.16
CA PRO A 145 22.77 -15.78 1.20
C PRO A 145 23.03 -15.14 -0.18
N PRO A 146 24.09 -15.55 -0.90
CA PRO A 146 24.37 -15.00 -2.22
C PRO A 146 23.18 -15.26 -3.13
N PRO A 147 22.85 -14.33 -4.05
CA PRO A 147 21.86 -14.60 -5.08
C PRO A 147 22.28 -15.87 -5.82
N ALA A 148 21.33 -16.78 -6.02
CA ALA A 148 21.56 -17.96 -6.84
C ALA A 148 21.85 -17.50 -8.27
N ASP A 149 23.12 -17.42 -8.61
CA ASP A 149 23.55 -17.59 -9.99
C ASP A 149 23.26 -19.05 -10.33
N ASP A 150 22.12 -19.27 -10.97
CA ASP A 150 21.80 -20.51 -11.67
C ASP A 150 22.78 -20.67 -12.84
N VAL A 151 24.00 -21.10 -12.52
CA VAL A 151 24.89 -21.69 -13.50
C VAL A 151 24.30 -23.05 -13.85
N VAL A 152 23.63 -23.05 -14.99
CA VAL A 152 23.24 -24.19 -15.80
C VAL A 152 24.23 -25.35 -15.63
N LYS A 153 23.75 -26.45 -15.02
CA LYS A 153 24.25 -27.79 -15.33
C LYS A 153 23.11 -28.59 -15.93
N ALA A 154 23.31 -28.91 -17.20
CA ALA A 154 22.41 -29.60 -18.09
C ALA A 154 22.21 -31.09 -17.75
N GLU A 155 21.24 -31.65 -18.48
CA GLU A 155 20.77 -33.04 -18.60
C GLU A 155 19.58 -33.38 -17.65
N ALA A 156 18.35 -33.60 -18.12
CA ALA A 156 17.91 -34.16 -19.41
C ALA A 156 16.84 -33.32 -20.12
N VAL A 157 16.94 -33.37 -21.45
CA VAL A 157 16.11 -32.74 -22.47
C VAL A 157 14.80 -33.52 -22.63
N GLU A 158 13.66 -32.83 -22.54
CA GLU A 158 12.54 -33.08 -23.44
C GLU A 158 12.09 -31.73 -24.00
N GLU A 159 12.44 -31.55 -25.26
CA GLU A 159 12.09 -30.51 -26.21
C GLU A 159 10.57 -30.38 -26.35
N VAL A 160 10.00 -29.17 -26.29
CA VAL A 160 8.89 -28.67 -27.15
C VAL A 160 8.70 -27.15 -26.93
N GLU A 161 9.02 -26.41 -27.99
CA GLU A 161 8.45 -25.13 -28.49
C GLU A 161 8.30 -23.89 -27.58
N GLU A 162 9.08 -22.87 -27.97
CA GLU A 162 8.75 -21.45 -27.81
C GLU A 162 7.35 -21.15 -28.38
N GLU A 163 6.43 -20.78 -27.50
CA GLU A 163 5.11 -20.25 -27.88
C GLU A 163 4.92 -18.85 -27.25
N PRO A 164 4.32 -17.90 -27.99
CA PRO A 164 4.25 -16.51 -27.60
C PRO A 164 3.38 -16.31 -26.35
N GLY A 165 3.87 -15.42 -25.48
CA GLY A 165 3.26 -14.89 -24.26
C GLY A 165 1.80 -15.26 -24.00
N ARG A 166 1.59 -16.40 -23.34
CA ARG A 166 0.30 -16.75 -22.76
C ARG A 166 0.06 -15.85 -21.54
N PRO A 167 -1.06 -15.12 -21.44
CA PRO A 167 -1.32 -14.26 -20.29
C PRO A 167 -1.46 -15.14 -19.04
N SER A 168 -0.43 -15.13 -18.18
CA SER A 168 -0.45 -15.91 -16.95
C SER A 168 -1.55 -15.38 -16.04
N LEU A 169 -2.64 -16.12 -15.89
CA LEU A 169 -3.80 -15.78 -15.04
C LEU A 169 -3.46 -15.68 -13.54
N LEU A 170 -2.21 -15.99 -13.18
CA LEU A 170 -1.71 -16.13 -11.80
C LEU A 170 -0.72 -15.02 -11.41
N ARG A 171 -0.53 -13.99 -12.26
CA ARG A 171 0.39 -12.89 -11.96
C ARG A 171 -0.34 -11.55 -12.01
N ARG A 172 -0.31 -10.81 -10.91
CA ARG A 172 -0.79 -9.42 -10.85
C ARG A 172 0.08 -8.57 -11.79
N ALA A 173 -0.46 -7.47 -12.32
CA ALA A 173 0.31 -6.52 -13.13
C ALA A 173 1.58 -6.02 -12.42
N ASP A 174 1.57 -6.02 -11.09
CA ASP A 174 2.68 -5.58 -10.23
C ASP A 174 3.64 -6.72 -9.81
N GLY A 175 3.48 -7.95 -10.34
CA GLY A 175 4.34 -9.08 -10.03
C GLY A 175 4.09 -9.81 -8.70
N ALA A 176 3.22 -9.27 -7.83
CA ALA A 176 2.83 -9.91 -6.56
C ALA A 176 1.92 -11.15 -6.78
N PRO A 177 2.06 -12.21 -5.96
CA PRO A 177 1.21 -13.40 -6.07
C PRO A 177 -0.26 -13.06 -5.75
N VAL A 178 -1.18 -13.60 -6.56
CA VAL A 178 -2.62 -13.48 -6.30
C VAL A 178 -2.91 -14.15 -4.95
N PRO A 179 -3.65 -13.50 -4.02
CA PRO A 179 -3.94 -14.10 -2.73
C PRO A 179 -4.76 -15.39 -2.93
N VAL A 180 -4.12 -16.54 -2.71
CA VAL A 180 -4.68 -17.90 -2.91
C VAL A 180 -6.04 -18.08 -2.24
N LEU A 181 -6.24 -17.45 -1.08
CA LEU A 181 -7.50 -17.47 -0.35
C LEU A 181 -8.69 -16.90 -1.16
N LEU A 182 -8.49 -15.84 -1.95
CA LEU A 182 -9.57 -15.29 -2.79
C LEU A 182 -9.89 -16.22 -3.98
N LEU A 183 -8.89 -16.94 -4.49
CA LEU A 183 -9.10 -17.96 -5.52
C LEU A 183 -9.88 -19.15 -4.96
N VAL A 184 -9.58 -19.59 -3.72
CA VAL A 184 -10.33 -20.64 -3.04
C VAL A 184 -11.77 -20.20 -2.78
N VAL A 185 -12.00 -18.96 -2.33
CA VAL A 185 -13.37 -18.43 -2.15
C VAL A 185 -14.14 -18.37 -3.48
N ALA A 186 -13.50 -17.88 -4.55
CA ALA A 186 -14.12 -17.86 -5.88
C ALA A 186 -14.43 -19.28 -6.39
N LEU A 187 -13.50 -20.22 -6.20
CA LEU A 187 -13.69 -21.62 -6.56
C LEU A 187 -14.83 -22.25 -5.77
N VAL A 188 -14.89 -22.05 -4.45
CA VAL A 188 -15.96 -22.56 -3.58
C VAL A 188 -17.33 -21.99 -4.00
N LEU A 189 -17.40 -20.72 -4.39
CA LEU A 189 -18.65 -20.13 -4.88
C LEU A 189 -19.09 -20.71 -6.23
N VAL A 190 -18.16 -20.92 -7.16
CA VAL A 190 -18.45 -21.53 -8.46
C VAL A 190 -18.87 -23.00 -8.29
N VAL A 191 -18.14 -23.76 -7.47
CA VAL A 191 -18.46 -25.16 -7.17
C VAL A 191 -19.82 -25.25 -6.46
N GLY A 192 -20.10 -24.34 -5.51
CA GLY A 192 -21.41 -24.24 -4.85
C GLY A 192 -22.54 -23.94 -5.84
N ALA A 193 -22.32 -23.06 -6.81
CA ALA A 193 -23.30 -22.73 -7.85
C ALA A 193 -23.60 -23.95 -8.75
N VAL A 194 -22.59 -24.71 -9.14
CA VAL A 194 -22.74 -25.92 -9.96
C VAL A 194 -23.49 -27.01 -9.19
N ILE A 195 -23.14 -27.24 -7.93
CA ILE A 195 -23.79 -28.25 -7.07
C ILE A 195 -25.25 -27.86 -6.76
N GLY A 196 -25.59 -26.56 -6.81
CA GLY A 196 -26.94 -26.08 -6.50
C GLY A 196 -27.29 -26.14 -5.00
N ASN A 197 -26.29 -26.37 -4.14
CA ASN A 197 -26.49 -26.39 -2.69
C ASN A 197 -26.37 -24.97 -2.13
N TRP A 198 -27.50 -24.38 -1.75
CA TRP A 198 -27.58 -23.02 -1.22
C TRP A 198 -26.79 -22.84 0.10
N ILE A 199 -26.60 -23.90 0.89
CA ILE A 199 -25.80 -23.86 2.12
C ILE A 199 -24.32 -23.64 1.79
N VAL A 200 -23.81 -24.27 0.73
CA VAL A 200 -22.42 -24.09 0.27
C VAL A 200 -22.22 -22.68 -0.27
N LEU A 201 -23.23 -22.11 -0.96
CA LEU A 201 -23.22 -20.71 -1.38
C LEU A 201 -23.13 -19.75 -0.18
N ALA A 202 -24.00 -19.95 0.81
CA ALA A 202 -24.05 -19.12 2.01
C ALA A 202 -22.74 -19.22 2.80
N ALA A 203 -22.18 -20.43 2.93
CA ALA A 203 -20.88 -20.66 3.54
C ALA A 203 -19.74 -19.98 2.75
N GLY A 204 -19.79 -20.01 1.42
CA GLY A 204 -18.84 -19.31 0.55
C GLY A 204 -18.87 -17.79 0.75
N TRP A 205 -20.05 -17.18 0.83
CA TRP A 205 -20.19 -15.76 1.15
C TRP A 205 -19.80 -15.42 2.59
N ALA A 206 -20.18 -16.24 3.56
CA ALA A 206 -19.78 -16.06 4.95
C ALA A 206 -18.25 -16.12 5.10
N THR A 207 -17.61 -17.07 4.40
CA THR A 207 -16.15 -17.18 4.37
C THR A 207 -15.52 -15.93 3.73
N ALA A 208 -16.06 -15.45 2.59
CA ALA A 208 -15.61 -14.22 1.96
C ALA A 208 -15.72 -13.01 2.91
N TYR A 209 -16.81 -12.93 3.67
CA TYR A 209 -17.07 -11.87 4.65
C TYR A 209 -16.12 -11.91 5.85
N LEU A 210 -15.81 -13.11 6.34
CA LEU A 210 -14.93 -13.31 7.50
C LEU A 210 -13.45 -13.09 7.18
N THR A 211 -13.04 -13.21 5.92
CA THR A 211 -11.65 -12.98 5.52
C THR A 211 -11.29 -11.50 5.51
N ARG A 212 -10.58 -11.04 6.56
CA ARG A 212 -10.18 -9.63 6.81
C ARG A 212 -9.18 -9.01 5.84
N LYS A 213 -8.96 -9.56 4.64
CA LYS A 213 -7.99 -9.00 3.66
C LYS A 213 -8.59 -7.99 2.69
N LEU A 214 -9.89 -7.69 2.79
CA LEU A 214 -10.60 -6.69 1.96
C LEU A 214 -11.04 -5.49 2.81
N SER A 215 -10.90 -4.28 2.26
CA SER A 215 -11.38 -3.05 2.89
C SER A 215 -12.88 -3.15 3.18
N HIS A 216 -13.34 -2.54 4.28
CA HIS A 216 -14.70 -2.68 4.79
C HIS A 216 -15.78 -2.32 3.76
N THR A 217 -15.48 -1.38 2.85
CA THR A 217 -16.37 -0.95 1.77
C THR A 217 -16.41 -1.97 0.62
N GLU A 218 -15.31 -2.66 0.34
CA GLU A 218 -15.20 -3.63 -0.76
C GLU A 218 -15.88 -4.96 -0.43
N SER A 219 -15.74 -5.45 0.81
CA SER A 219 -16.48 -6.63 1.28
C SER A 219 -18.00 -6.40 1.25
N LYS A 220 -18.47 -5.18 1.56
CA LYS A 220 -19.91 -4.84 1.47
C LYS A 220 -20.43 -4.95 0.05
N TRP A 221 -19.66 -4.49 -0.95
CA TRP A 221 -20.08 -4.60 -2.35
C TRP A 221 -20.06 -6.04 -2.86
N ALA A 222 -19.05 -6.84 -2.50
CA ALA A 222 -18.94 -8.24 -2.94
C ALA A 222 -20.01 -9.16 -2.33
N VAL A 223 -20.34 -8.94 -1.06
CA VAL A 223 -21.22 -9.82 -0.27
C VAL A 223 -22.66 -9.35 -0.24
N LEU A 224 -22.90 -8.04 -0.35
CA LEU A 224 -24.24 -7.45 -0.22
C LEU A 224 -24.69 -6.72 -1.49
N GLY A 225 -23.80 -5.95 -2.11
CA GLY A 225 -24.14 -5.08 -3.25
C GLY A 225 -24.50 -5.85 -4.52
N LEU A 226 -23.55 -6.62 -5.07
CA LEU A 226 -23.75 -7.42 -6.28
C LEU A 226 -24.89 -8.45 -6.15
N PRO A 227 -24.96 -9.24 -5.07
CA PRO A 227 -26.07 -10.17 -4.94
C PRO A 227 -27.41 -9.51 -4.70
N GLY A 228 -27.45 -8.38 -3.97
CA GLY A 228 -28.65 -7.57 -3.84
C GLY A 228 -29.16 -7.09 -5.19
N LEU A 229 -28.26 -6.66 -6.09
CA LEU A 229 -28.60 -6.28 -7.46
C LEU A 229 -29.18 -7.45 -8.27
N VAL A 230 -28.60 -8.64 -8.15
CA VAL A 230 -29.09 -9.82 -8.86
C VAL A 230 -30.46 -10.26 -8.33
N LEU A 231 -30.67 -10.22 -7.01
CA LEU A 231 -31.98 -10.47 -6.41
C LEU A 231 -33.02 -9.45 -6.89
N ALA A 232 -32.67 -8.16 -6.90
CA ALA A 232 -33.55 -7.10 -7.41
C ALA A 232 -33.90 -7.33 -8.89
N GLY A 233 -32.93 -7.74 -9.71
CA GLY A 233 -33.16 -8.12 -11.10
C GLY A 233 -34.12 -9.31 -11.24
N GLY A 234 -33.97 -10.34 -10.38
CA GLY A 234 -34.88 -11.48 -10.33
C GLY A 234 -36.31 -11.10 -9.94
N VAL A 235 -36.47 -10.18 -8.97
CA VAL A 235 -37.78 -9.64 -8.58
C VAL A 235 -38.42 -8.84 -9.71
N VAL A 236 -37.66 -7.96 -10.37
CA VAL A 236 -38.14 -7.17 -11.51
C VAL A 236 -38.53 -8.07 -12.68
N TRP A 237 -37.77 -9.13 -12.93
CA TRP A 237 -38.08 -10.12 -13.96
C TRP A 237 -39.36 -10.90 -13.64
N LEU A 238 -39.52 -11.35 -12.40
CA LEU A 238 -40.73 -12.05 -11.96
C LEU A 238 -41.96 -11.14 -12.04
N TRP A 239 -41.80 -9.86 -11.66
CA TRP A 239 -42.83 -8.84 -11.83
C TRP A 239 -43.16 -8.59 -13.31
N GLY A 240 -42.17 -8.59 -14.20
CA GLY A 240 -42.38 -8.55 -15.64
C GLY A 240 -43.22 -9.72 -16.17
N ARG A 241 -43.07 -10.89 -15.55
CA ARG A 241 -43.79 -12.13 -15.88
C ARG A 241 -45.21 -12.18 -15.31
N THR A 242 -45.44 -11.62 -14.12
CA THR A 242 -46.79 -11.50 -13.54
C THR A 242 -47.66 -10.51 -14.32
N GLU A 243 -47.07 -9.43 -14.82
CA GLU A 243 -47.77 -8.40 -15.59
C GLU A 243 -47.88 -8.75 -17.09
N GLY A 244 -47.42 -9.95 -17.50
CA GLY A 244 -47.50 -10.42 -18.89
C GLY A 244 -46.65 -9.61 -19.88
N ARG A 245 -45.66 -8.86 -19.39
CA ARG A 245 -44.81 -8.02 -20.26
C ARG A 245 -43.67 -8.82 -20.91
N TRP A 246 -43.22 -9.92 -20.28
CA TRP A 246 -42.07 -10.73 -20.73
C TRP A 246 -42.21 -12.19 -20.22
N GLY A 247 -41.92 -13.18 -21.09
CA GLY A 247 -41.95 -14.61 -20.74
C GLY A 247 -43.36 -15.21 -20.61
N ASP A 248 -43.45 -16.50 -20.27
CA ASP A 248 -44.75 -17.17 -20.13
C ASP A 248 -45.48 -16.67 -18.88
N ALA A 249 -46.74 -16.27 -19.02
CA ALA A 249 -47.53 -15.75 -17.90
C ALA A 249 -47.57 -16.77 -16.74
N VAL A 250 -47.39 -16.28 -15.52
CA VAL A 250 -47.50 -17.12 -14.32
C VAL A 250 -48.97 -17.56 -14.16
N PRO A 251 -49.27 -18.87 -14.08
CA PRO A 251 -50.64 -19.33 -13.85
C PRO A 251 -51.22 -18.75 -12.55
N ALA A 252 -52.51 -18.44 -12.53
CA ALA A 252 -53.19 -17.96 -11.32
C ALA A 252 -53.01 -18.97 -10.16
N GLY A 253 -52.38 -18.55 -9.07
CA GLY A 253 -52.03 -19.41 -7.93
C GLY A 253 -50.69 -20.17 -8.05
N GLY A 254 -49.96 -20.04 -9.16
CA GLY A 254 -48.69 -20.71 -9.45
C GLY A 254 -47.42 -19.93 -9.04
N LEU A 255 -47.56 -18.80 -8.34
CA LEU A 255 -46.44 -17.94 -7.92
C LEU A 255 -45.37 -18.70 -7.13
N GLY A 256 -45.78 -19.62 -6.25
CA GLY A 256 -44.84 -20.44 -5.46
C GLY A 256 -43.98 -21.36 -6.34
N GLY A 257 -44.57 -22.01 -7.34
CA GLY A 257 -43.85 -22.86 -8.28
C GLY A 257 -42.88 -22.06 -9.15
N ALA A 258 -43.34 -20.94 -9.70
CA ALA A 258 -42.49 -20.03 -10.49
C ALA A 258 -41.32 -19.47 -9.66
N LEU A 259 -41.55 -19.13 -8.39
CA LEU A 259 -40.50 -18.68 -7.47
C LEU A 259 -39.48 -19.80 -7.20
N SER A 260 -39.96 -21.02 -6.98
CA SER A 260 -39.13 -22.20 -6.71
C SER A 260 -38.22 -22.55 -7.90
N ASP A 261 -38.74 -22.43 -9.12
CA ASP A 261 -37.99 -22.69 -10.34
C ASP A 261 -36.93 -21.60 -10.61
N THR A 262 -37.24 -20.35 -10.27
CA THR A 262 -36.38 -19.19 -10.59
C THR A 262 -35.27 -18.99 -9.55
N TRP A 263 -35.58 -19.25 -8.28
CA TRP A 263 -34.69 -18.96 -7.14
C TRP A 263 -33.29 -19.57 -7.25
N PRO A 264 -33.10 -20.85 -7.64
CA PRO A 264 -31.78 -21.44 -7.80
C PRO A 264 -30.95 -20.76 -8.88
N TRP A 265 -31.58 -20.34 -9.98
CA TRP A 265 -30.88 -19.68 -11.08
C TRP A 265 -30.41 -18.27 -10.70
N VAL A 266 -31.25 -17.52 -9.97
CA VAL A 266 -30.90 -16.20 -9.44
C VAL A 266 -29.71 -16.31 -8.48
N LEU A 267 -29.72 -17.30 -7.58
CA LEU A 267 -28.60 -17.55 -6.68
C LEU A 267 -27.31 -17.93 -7.42
N ARG A 268 -27.41 -18.75 -8.48
CA ARG A 268 -26.25 -19.12 -9.32
C ARG A 268 -25.64 -17.90 -10.01
N VAL A 269 -26.46 -17.05 -10.62
CA VAL A 269 -25.99 -15.82 -11.27
C VAL A 269 -25.36 -14.88 -10.25
N ALA A 270 -25.95 -14.74 -9.07
CA ALA A 270 -25.39 -13.96 -7.98
C ALA A 270 -24.01 -14.49 -7.55
N ALA A 271 -23.87 -15.81 -7.36
CA ALA A 271 -22.58 -16.42 -7.01
C ALA A 271 -21.51 -16.21 -8.09
N VAL A 272 -21.87 -16.38 -9.37
CA VAL A 272 -20.94 -16.16 -10.49
C VAL A 272 -20.52 -14.70 -10.58
N ALA A 273 -21.45 -13.76 -10.42
CA ALA A 273 -21.16 -12.33 -10.40
C ALA A 273 -20.24 -11.95 -9.23
N SER A 274 -20.49 -12.46 -8.03
CA SER A 274 -19.62 -12.27 -6.86
C SER A 274 -18.23 -12.87 -7.08
N ALA A 275 -18.13 -14.07 -7.67
CA ALA A 275 -16.84 -14.70 -7.99
C ALA A 275 -16.04 -13.89 -9.02
N ALA A 276 -16.70 -13.40 -10.07
CA ALA A 276 -16.10 -12.54 -11.08
C ALA A 276 -15.59 -11.22 -10.47
N PHE A 277 -16.36 -10.61 -9.57
CA PHE A 277 -15.96 -9.41 -8.85
C PHE A 277 -14.72 -9.64 -7.98
N VAL A 278 -14.70 -10.74 -7.21
CA VAL A 278 -13.55 -11.11 -6.37
C VAL A 278 -12.30 -11.37 -7.21
N MET A 279 -12.45 -12.08 -8.35
CA MET A 279 -11.36 -12.35 -9.29
C MET A 279 -10.80 -11.05 -9.90
N TRP A 280 -11.68 -10.16 -10.34
CA TRP A 280 -11.30 -8.86 -10.88
C TRP A 280 -10.58 -8.01 -9.83
N ARG A 281 -11.07 -8.01 -8.58
CA ARG A 281 -10.47 -7.26 -7.48
C ARG A 281 -9.09 -7.79 -7.10
N ALA A 282 -8.92 -9.11 -7.10
CA ALA A 282 -7.66 -9.77 -6.83
C ALA A 282 -6.56 -9.41 -7.86
N ARG A 283 -6.96 -8.95 -9.06
CA ARG A 283 -6.06 -8.53 -10.14
C ARG A 283 -5.71 -7.03 -10.12
N ARG A 284 -6.42 -6.18 -9.37
CA ARG A 284 -6.16 -4.72 -9.34
C ARG A 284 -5.18 -4.32 -8.24
N PRO A 285 -4.14 -3.50 -8.49
CA PRO A 285 -3.28 -2.95 -7.45
C PRO A 285 -4.12 -2.29 -6.35
N GLY A 286 -3.76 -2.52 -5.09
CA GLY A 286 -4.36 -1.85 -3.94
C GLY A 286 -3.50 -0.67 -3.51
#